data_AF-A0A261CHG3-F1
#
_entry.id   AF-A0A261CHG3-F1
#
_cell.length_a   1.000
_cell.length_b   1.000
_cell.length_c   1.000
_cell.angle_alpha   90.00
_cell.angle_beta   90.00
_cell.angle_gamma   90.00
#
_symmetry.space_group_name_H-M   'P 1'
#
loop_
_entity.id
_entity.type
_entity.pdbx_description
1 polymer ?
#
loop_
_entity_poly.entity_id
_entity_poly.type
_entity_poly.pdbx_seq_one_letter_code
_entity_poly.pdbx_strand_id
1 'polypeptide(L)'
;MNRLNEEQIIHSEMMRLLEEILSLAEKMRNFELQNQKATVICANVWVEKVDNLNDAIENLADRIMIAESFRQISTSDSEPLKNKLTEIVIAMSKITENMYKIINRDHDERFNAAKVIAEQRFHVLLIEKERITRLLQAQKLKIKQKEELERWKLDEIRSTEMRREMRIKALEEHKKYLASRQAIEILNSVNDVTVISSHSNEDTNTIIEDEGLHCRKKRRSRSLARKVVGRVKKTIRRSISAMNNYLPHHHHHDKQE
;
A
#
# COMPACT_ATOMS: atom_id res chain seq x y z
N MET A 1 -61.39 -34.92 -28.45
CA MET A 1 -61.45 -33.71 -27.59
C MET A 1 -62.11 -32.61 -28.42
N ASN A 2 -63.10 -31.92 -27.84
CA ASN A 2 -63.95 -30.96 -28.55
C ASN A 2 -63.20 -29.66 -28.83
N ARG A 3 -63.22 -29.17 -30.08
CA ARG A 3 -62.64 -27.88 -30.50
C ARG A 3 -63.05 -26.70 -29.61
N LEU A 4 -64.32 -26.69 -29.18
CA LEU A 4 -64.88 -25.70 -28.24
C LEU A 4 -64.14 -25.65 -26.88
N ASN A 5 -63.52 -26.76 -26.47
CA ASN A 5 -62.82 -26.85 -25.19
C ASN A 5 -61.41 -26.24 -25.26
N GLU A 6 -60.70 -26.43 -26.37
CA GLU A 6 -59.38 -25.83 -26.60
C GLU A 6 -59.45 -24.30 -26.76
N GLU A 7 -60.44 -23.80 -27.51
CA GLU A 7 -60.67 -22.35 -27.68
C GLU A 7 -60.97 -21.66 -26.34
N GLN A 8 -61.79 -22.29 -25.49
CA GLN A 8 -62.09 -21.78 -24.15
C GLN A 8 -60.85 -21.77 -23.24
N ILE A 9 -59.98 -22.79 -23.32
CA ILE A 9 -58.74 -22.85 -22.54
C ILE A 9 -57.79 -21.73 -22.96
N ILE A 10 -57.61 -21.51 -24.27
CA ILE A 10 -56.70 -20.47 -24.79
C ILE A 10 -57.21 -19.08 -24.45
N HIS A 11 -58.52 -18.84 -24.59
CA HIS A 11 -59.11 -17.57 -24.20
C HIS A 11 -58.96 -17.32 -22.69
N SER A 12 -59.13 -18.35 -21.85
CA SER A 12 -58.94 -18.26 -20.40
C SER A 12 -57.50 -17.90 -20.02
N GLU A 13 -56.51 -18.57 -20.62
CA GLU A 13 -55.10 -18.28 -20.37
C GLU A 13 -54.71 -16.89 -20.85
N MET A 14 -55.26 -16.45 -21.99
CA MET A 14 -54.98 -15.12 -22.49
C MET A 14 -55.54 -14.04 -21.56
N MET A 15 -56.77 -14.19 -21.06
CA MET A 15 -57.34 -13.25 -20.09
C MET A 15 -56.53 -13.22 -18.80
N ARG A 16 -56.02 -14.37 -18.34
CA ARG A 16 -55.16 -14.44 -17.15
C ARG A 16 -53.84 -13.68 -17.36
N LEU A 17 -53.17 -13.88 -18.50
CA LEU A 17 -51.94 -13.16 -18.82
C LEU A 17 -52.20 -11.66 -18.97
N LEU A 18 -53.32 -11.28 -19.57
CA LEU A 18 -53.70 -9.88 -19.71
C LEU A 18 -53.96 -9.23 -18.33
N GLU A 19 -54.61 -9.94 -17.41
CA GLU A 19 -54.77 -9.50 -16.03
C GLU A 19 -53.44 -9.39 -15.29
N GLU A 20 -52.50 -10.32 -15.49
CA GLU A 20 -51.16 -10.24 -14.89
C GLU A 20 -50.37 -9.03 -15.41
N ILE A 21 -50.42 -8.78 -16.73
CA ILE A 21 -49.78 -7.62 -17.38
C ILE A 21 -50.42 -6.32 -16.90
N LEU A 22 -51.75 -6.24 -16.87
CA LEU A 22 -52.47 -5.06 -16.41
C LEU A 22 -52.26 -4.82 -14.91
N SER A 23 -52.26 -5.87 -14.09
CA SER A 23 -51.96 -5.76 -12.65
C SER A 23 -50.54 -5.26 -12.43
N LEU A 24 -49.56 -5.73 -13.21
CA LEU A 24 -48.20 -5.24 -13.15
C LEU A 24 -48.15 -3.76 -13.56
N ALA A 25 -48.79 -3.39 -14.68
CA ALA A 25 -48.88 -2.02 -15.15
C ALA A 25 -49.60 -1.08 -14.16
N GLU A 26 -50.64 -1.54 -13.49
CA GLU A 26 -51.41 -0.76 -12.52
C GLU A 26 -50.65 -0.60 -11.20
N LYS A 27 -49.96 -1.65 -10.73
CA LYS A 27 -48.98 -1.54 -9.64
C LYS A 27 -47.88 -0.54 -9.96
N MET A 28 -47.48 -0.42 -11.23
CA MET A 28 -46.53 0.60 -11.67
C MET A 28 -47.15 2.01 -11.74
N ARG A 29 -48.43 2.15 -12.08
CA ARG A 29 -49.14 3.45 -12.19
C ARG A 29 -49.51 4.04 -10.83
N ASN A 30 -49.79 3.20 -9.84
CA ASN A 30 -50.23 3.61 -8.50
C ASN A 30 -49.07 3.89 -7.52
N PHE A 31 -47.82 3.71 -7.94
CA PHE A 31 -46.68 4.25 -7.19
C PHE A 31 -46.66 5.77 -7.39
N GLU A 32 -47.20 6.50 -6.42
CA GLU A 32 -47.13 7.95 -6.34
C GLU A 32 -45.66 8.38 -6.58
N LEU A 33 -45.44 9.03 -7.72
CA LEU A 33 -44.14 9.40 -8.31
C LEU A 33 -43.44 10.54 -7.53
N GLN A 34 -43.47 10.49 -6.20
CA GLN A 34 -42.88 11.51 -5.34
C GLN A 34 -41.42 11.20 -4.96
N ASN A 35 -40.93 9.98 -5.19
CA ASN A 35 -39.59 9.58 -4.74
C ASN A 35 -38.80 8.88 -5.86
N GLN A 36 -37.67 9.49 -6.28
CA GLN A 36 -36.75 8.93 -7.28
C GLN A 36 -36.31 7.49 -6.93
N LYS A 37 -36.15 7.16 -5.65
CA LYS A 37 -35.83 5.80 -5.20
C LYS A 37 -36.93 4.80 -5.52
N ALA A 38 -38.20 5.20 -5.39
CA ALA A 38 -39.33 4.33 -5.72
C ALA A 38 -39.41 4.05 -7.23
N THR A 39 -39.09 5.04 -8.07
CA THR A 39 -39.02 4.88 -9.53
C THR A 39 -37.93 3.91 -9.95
N VAL A 40 -36.73 3.99 -9.34
CA VAL A 40 -35.63 3.06 -9.63
C VAL A 40 -35.95 1.64 -9.16
N ILE A 41 -36.56 1.47 -7.98
CA ILE A 41 -37.00 0.16 -7.49
C ILE A 41 -38.03 -0.45 -8.44
N CYS A 42 -38.99 0.35 -8.90
CA CYS A 42 -40.01 -0.07 -9.86
C CYS A 42 -39.38 -0.53 -11.18
N ALA A 43 -38.43 0.24 -11.72
CA ALA A 43 -37.71 -0.11 -12.94
C ALA A 43 -36.95 -1.44 -12.80
N ASN A 44 -36.29 -1.68 -11.66
CA ASN A 44 -35.60 -2.94 -11.41
C ASN A 44 -36.58 -4.12 -11.35
N VAL A 45 -37.72 -3.98 -10.66
CA VAL A 45 -38.73 -5.03 -10.57
C VAL A 45 -39.36 -5.33 -11.93
N TRP A 46 -39.56 -4.32 -12.77
CA TRP A 46 -40.03 -4.53 -14.15
C TRP A 46 -39.03 -5.38 -14.93
N VAL A 47 -37.75 -4.97 -14.98
CA VAL A 47 -36.71 -5.67 -15.72
C VAL A 47 -36.54 -7.11 -15.25
N GLU A 48 -36.64 -7.37 -13.94
CA GLU A 48 -36.55 -8.73 -13.38
C GLU A 48 -37.72 -9.64 -13.81
N LYS A 49 -38.90 -9.07 -14.05
CA LYS A 49 -40.13 -9.84 -14.31
C LYS A 49 -40.53 -9.90 -15.78
N VAL A 50 -40.05 -8.98 -16.60
CA VAL A 50 -40.48 -8.86 -17.99
C VAL A 50 -40.06 -10.07 -18.83
N ASP A 51 -38.90 -10.68 -18.53
CA ASP A 51 -38.42 -11.87 -19.23
C ASP A 51 -39.39 -13.05 -19.04
N ASN A 52 -39.85 -13.29 -17.80
CA ASN A 52 -40.84 -14.34 -17.52
C ASN A 52 -42.16 -14.11 -18.26
N LEU A 53 -42.57 -12.84 -18.43
CA LEU A 53 -43.77 -12.50 -19.19
C LEU A 53 -43.56 -12.71 -20.69
N ASN A 54 -42.38 -12.39 -21.21
CA ASN A 54 -42.03 -12.63 -22.60
C ASN A 54 -42.04 -14.14 -22.90
N ASP A 55 -41.41 -14.96 -22.05
CA ASP A 55 -41.43 -16.42 -22.16
C ASP A 55 -42.87 -16.97 -22.11
N ALA A 56 -43.74 -16.43 -21.25
CA ALA A 56 -45.13 -16.85 -21.17
C ALA A 56 -45.92 -16.51 -22.45
N ILE A 57 -45.66 -15.35 -23.05
CA ILE A 57 -46.28 -14.94 -24.32
C ILE A 57 -45.78 -15.79 -25.47
N GLU A 58 -44.48 -16.08 -25.54
CA GLU A 58 -43.88 -16.97 -26.56
C GLU A 58 -44.47 -18.39 -26.46
N ASN A 59 -44.55 -18.95 -25.25
CA ASN A 59 -45.18 -20.25 -25.01
C ASN A 59 -46.67 -20.28 -25.44
N LEU A 60 -47.42 -19.19 -25.20
CA LEU A 60 -48.80 -19.08 -25.66
C LEU A 60 -48.88 -19.02 -27.19
N ALA A 61 -48.01 -18.25 -27.83
CA ALA A 61 -47.93 -18.14 -29.29
C ALA A 61 -47.63 -19.51 -29.94
N ASP A 62 -46.70 -20.27 -29.37
CA ASP A 62 -46.36 -21.63 -29.81
C ASP A 62 -47.55 -22.58 -29.68
N ARG A 63 -48.29 -22.52 -28.56
CA ARG A 63 -49.49 -23.34 -28.35
C ARG A 63 -50.60 -23.01 -29.34
N ILE A 64 -50.78 -21.75 -29.69
CA ILE A 64 -51.73 -21.33 -30.74
C ILE A 64 -51.30 -21.91 -32.08
N MET A 65 -50.01 -21.81 -32.43
CA MET A 65 -49.47 -22.36 -33.67
C MET A 65 -49.66 -23.89 -33.76
N ILE A 66 -49.42 -24.60 -32.65
CA ILE A 66 -49.65 -26.05 -32.56
C ILE A 66 -51.14 -26.38 -32.75
N ALA A 67 -52.04 -25.68 -32.07
CA ALA A 67 -53.48 -25.92 -32.15
C ALA A 67 -54.06 -25.64 -33.56
N GLU A 68 -53.54 -24.63 -34.26
CA GLU A 68 -53.83 -24.38 -35.68
C GLU A 68 -53.38 -25.55 -36.57
N SER A 69 -52.16 -26.06 -36.35
CA SER A 69 -51.60 -27.16 -37.15
C SER A 69 -52.45 -28.44 -37.07
N PHE A 70 -53.06 -28.68 -35.91
CA PHE A 70 -53.99 -29.79 -35.68
C PHE A 70 -55.44 -29.48 -36.06
N ARG A 71 -55.71 -28.31 -36.67
CA ARG A 71 -57.06 -27.83 -37.04
C ARG A 71 -58.02 -27.85 -35.85
N GLN A 72 -57.51 -27.60 -34.65
CA GLN A 72 -58.33 -27.43 -33.44
C GLN A 72 -58.95 -26.03 -33.39
N ILE A 73 -58.25 -25.05 -33.97
CA ILE A 73 -58.65 -23.64 -34.07
C ILE A 73 -58.49 -23.21 -35.53
N SER A 74 -59.34 -22.31 -36.00
CA SER A 74 -59.20 -21.74 -37.35
C SER A 74 -58.17 -20.62 -37.35
N THR A 75 -57.37 -20.53 -38.42
CA THR A 75 -56.37 -19.48 -38.60
C THR A 75 -57.02 -18.09 -38.63
N SER A 76 -58.24 -17.97 -39.16
CA SER A 76 -58.98 -16.70 -39.18
C SER A 76 -59.37 -16.22 -37.78
N ASP A 77 -59.58 -17.12 -36.82
CA ASP A 77 -59.97 -16.78 -35.46
C ASP A 77 -58.76 -16.47 -34.56
N SER A 78 -57.61 -17.09 -34.84
CA SER A 78 -56.37 -16.91 -34.07
C SER A 78 -55.45 -15.79 -34.59
N GLU A 79 -55.55 -15.40 -35.86
CA GLU A 79 -54.73 -14.32 -36.45
C GLU A 79 -54.84 -12.98 -35.68
N PRO A 80 -56.03 -12.50 -35.30
CA PRO A 80 -56.15 -11.28 -34.49
C PRO A 80 -55.47 -11.42 -33.12
N LEU A 81 -55.48 -12.63 -32.56
CA LEU A 81 -54.87 -12.96 -31.28
C LEU A 81 -53.35 -12.84 -31.34
N LYS A 82 -52.73 -13.44 -32.36
CA LYS A 82 -51.29 -13.36 -32.61
C LYS A 82 -50.83 -11.92 -32.84
N ASN A 83 -51.60 -11.15 -33.59
CA ASN A 83 -51.33 -9.73 -33.81
C ASN A 83 -51.33 -8.95 -32.49
N LYS A 84 -52.30 -9.22 -31.59
CA LYS A 84 -52.33 -8.58 -30.27
C LYS A 84 -51.19 -9.01 -29.35
N LEU A 85 -50.80 -10.28 -29.34
CA LEU A 85 -49.63 -10.75 -28.60
C LEU A 85 -48.36 -10.04 -29.09
N THR A 86 -48.21 -9.87 -30.41
CA THR A 86 -47.10 -9.15 -31.01
C THR A 86 -47.08 -7.67 -30.59
N GLU A 87 -48.23 -6.99 -30.60
CA GLU A 87 -48.34 -5.61 -30.11
C GLU A 87 -47.94 -5.47 -28.62
N ILE A 88 -48.33 -6.43 -27.79
CA ILE A 88 -47.98 -6.47 -26.36
C ILE A 88 -46.47 -6.59 -26.17
N VAL A 89 -45.82 -7.52 -26.89
CA VAL A 89 -44.36 -7.70 -26.83
C VAL A 89 -43.62 -6.43 -27.25
N ILE A 90 -44.09 -5.75 -28.30
CA ILE A 90 -43.52 -4.48 -28.74
C ILE A 90 -43.69 -3.40 -27.66
N ALA A 91 -44.85 -3.31 -27.01
CA ALA A 91 -45.09 -2.36 -25.94
C ALA A 91 -44.22 -2.65 -24.71
N MET A 92 -44.12 -3.92 -24.30
CA MET A 92 -43.24 -4.36 -23.22
C MET A 92 -41.78 -4.02 -23.49
N SER A 93 -41.32 -4.22 -24.72
CA SER A 93 -39.94 -3.88 -25.13
C SER A 93 -39.66 -2.38 -24.96
N LYS A 94 -40.58 -1.51 -25.40
CA LYS A 94 -40.47 -0.05 -25.22
C LYS A 94 -40.45 0.37 -23.76
N ILE A 95 -41.28 -0.25 -22.92
CA ILE A 95 -41.29 0.03 -21.47
C ILE A 95 -39.96 -0.41 -20.87
N THR A 96 -39.47 -1.58 -21.22
CA THR A 96 -38.19 -2.14 -20.73
C THR A 96 -37.01 -1.23 -21.09
N GLU A 97 -36.96 -0.72 -22.32
CA GLU A 97 -35.92 0.24 -22.74
C GLU A 97 -35.93 1.50 -21.85
N ASN A 98 -37.11 2.02 -21.53
CA ASN A 98 -37.24 3.17 -20.64
C ASN A 98 -36.83 2.84 -19.19
N MET A 99 -37.14 1.64 -18.70
CA MET A 99 -36.71 1.19 -17.37
C MET A 99 -35.18 1.11 -17.27
N TYR A 100 -34.51 0.59 -18.30
CA TYR A 100 -33.04 0.61 -18.34
C TYR A 100 -32.46 2.02 -18.34
N LYS A 101 -33.07 2.99 -19.04
CA LYS A 101 -32.63 4.39 -18.99
C LYS A 101 -32.69 4.96 -17.58
N ILE A 102 -33.75 4.64 -16.83
CA ILE A 102 -33.91 5.07 -15.43
C ILE A 102 -32.84 4.44 -14.54
N ILE A 103 -32.63 3.13 -14.66
CA ILE A 103 -31.64 2.38 -13.87
C ILE A 103 -30.22 2.89 -14.15
N ASN A 104 -29.87 3.05 -15.43
CA ASN A 104 -28.53 3.50 -15.84
C ASN A 104 -28.26 4.93 -15.34
N ARG A 105 -29.25 5.82 -15.43
CA ARG A 105 -29.12 7.18 -14.92
C ARG A 105 -28.84 7.20 -13.40
N ASP A 106 -29.55 6.40 -12.61
CA ASP A 106 -29.29 6.30 -11.16
C ASP A 106 -27.90 5.72 -10.87
N HIS A 107 -27.45 4.72 -11.64
CA HIS A 107 -26.09 4.18 -11.52
C HIS A 107 -25.03 5.24 -11.85
N ASP A 108 -25.20 6.00 -12.93
CA ASP A 108 -24.28 7.07 -13.34
C ASP A 108 -24.22 8.19 -12.30
N GLU A 109 -25.37 8.60 -11.76
CA GLU A 109 -25.44 9.62 -10.70
C GLU A 109 -24.70 9.16 -9.43
N ARG A 110 -24.90 7.90 -9.00
CA ARG A 110 -24.18 7.31 -7.85
C ARG A 110 -22.68 7.18 -8.11
N PHE A 111 -22.31 6.73 -9.30
CA PHE A 111 -20.91 6.58 -9.70
C PHE A 111 -20.19 7.93 -9.71
N ASN A 112 -20.82 8.96 -10.29
CA ASN A 112 -20.27 10.32 -10.33
C ASN A 112 -20.12 10.91 -8.92
N ALA A 113 -21.10 10.71 -8.03
CA ALA A 113 -20.99 11.13 -6.64
C ALA A 113 -19.81 10.45 -5.92
N ALA A 114 -19.67 9.13 -6.09
CA ALA A 114 -18.55 8.38 -5.52
C ALA A 114 -17.19 8.84 -6.08
N LYS A 115 -17.13 9.12 -7.39
CA LYS A 115 -15.94 9.65 -8.06
C LYS A 115 -15.51 11.01 -7.46
N VAL A 116 -16.45 11.95 -7.30
CA VAL A 116 -16.16 13.26 -6.71
C VAL A 116 -15.60 13.12 -5.28
N ILE A 117 -16.18 12.25 -4.46
CA ILE A 117 -15.69 11.98 -3.10
C ILE A 117 -14.27 11.40 -3.12
N ALA A 118 -14.00 10.46 -4.03
CA ALA A 118 -12.68 9.85 -4.18
C ALA A 118 -11.63 10.88 -4.63
N GLU A 119 -11.95 11.73 -5.60
CA GLU A 119 -11.10 12.82 -6.08
C GLU A 119 -10.76 13.81 -4.95
N GLN A 120 -11.76 14.22 -4.16
CA GLN A 120 -11.55 15.08 -2.98
C GLN A 120 -10.59 14.43 -1.97
N ARG A 121 -10.80 13.15 -1.67
CA ARG A 121 -9.93 12.41 -0.73
C ARG A 121 -8.50 12.29 -1.25
N PHE A 122 -8.34 12.06 -2.56
CA PHE A 122 -7.03 12.01 -3.21
C PHE A 122 -6.30 13.35 -3.10
N HIS A 123 -6.99 14.47 -3.32
CA HIS A 123 -6.41 15.80 -3.16
C HIS A 123 -5.94 16.07 -1.73
N VAL A 124 -6.74 15.71 -0.71
CA VAL A 124 -6.33 15.84 0.70
C VAL A 124 -5.07 15.02 0.99
N LEU A 125 -5.02 13.78 0.51
CA LEU A 125 -3.85 12.91 0.71
C LEU A 125 -2.60 13.43 0.01
N LEU A 126 -2.74 14.05 -1.17
CA LEU A 126 -1.63 14.70 -1.87
C LEU A 126 -1.06 15.87 -1.05
N ILE A 127 -1.93 16.74 -0.53
CA ILE A 127 -1.52 17.87 0.31
C ILE A 127 -0.80 17.36 1.57
N GLU A 128 -1.34 16.32 2.21
CA GLU A 128 -0.74 15.74 3.41
C GLU A 128 0.61 15.07 3.12
N LYS A 129 0.73 14.35 2.01
CA LYS A 129 2.01 13.80 1.53
C LYS A 129 3.05 14.90 1.34
N GLU A 130 2.70 16.01 0.70
CA GLU A 130 3.61 17.13 0.52
C GLU A 130 4.03 17.75 1.85
N ARG A 131 3.09 17.92 2.79
CA ARG A 131 3.37 18.43 4.13
C ARG A 131 4.35 17.52 4.88
N ILE A 132 4.09 16.22 4.89
CA ILE A 132 4.96 15.23 5.56
C ILE A 132 6.34 15.20 4.91
N THR A 133 6.41 15.29 3.57
CA THR A 133 7.68 15.33 2.85
C THR A 133 8.52 16.56 3.24
N ARG A 134 7.89 17.73 3.34
CA ARG A 134 8.54 18.96 3.81
C ARG A 134 9.04 18.84 5.25
N LEU A 135 8.21 18.30 6.16
CA LEU A 135 8.59 18.06 7.56
C LEU A 135 9.78 17.09 7.67
N LEU A 136 9.77 16.02 6.88
CA LEU A 136 10.85 15.03 6.85
C LEU A 136 12.15 15.65 6.34
N GLN A 137 12.10 16.46 5.29
CA GLN A 137 13.28 17.18 4.77
C GLN A 137 13.85 18.13 5.83
N ALA A 138 13.00 18.92 6.49
CA ALA A 138 13.41 19.82 7.57
C ALA A 138 14.05 19.05 8.74
N GLN A 139 13.49 17.91 9.13
CA GLN A 139 14.04 17.07 10.20
C GLN A 139 15.41 16.48 9.82
N LYS A 140 15.57 16.00 8.58
CA LYS A 140 16.87 15.52 8.08
C LYS A 140 17.94 16.61 8.13
N LEU A 141 17.58 17.84 7.77
CA LEU A 141 18.50 18.98 7.81
C LEU A 141 18.92 19.33 9.25
N LYS A 142 17.96 19.34 10.21
CA LYS A 142 18.27 19.54 11.64
C LYS A 142 19.21 18.47 12.19
N ILE A 143 18.99 17.21 11.83
CA ILE A 143 19.88 16.10 12.24
C ILE A 143 21.29 16.33 11.70
N LYS A 144 21.41 16.67 10.41
CA LYS A 144 22.71 16.92 9.77
C LYS A 144 23.47 18.09 10.44
N GLN A 145 22.78 19.20 10.71
CA GLN A 145 23.38 20.35 11.43
C GLN A 145 23.86 19.97 12.83
N LYS A 146 23.09 19.14 13.56
CA LYS A 146 23.48 18.66 14.88
C LYS A 146 24.72 17.75 14.81
N GLU A 147 24.76 16.82 13.87
CA GLU A 147 25.92 15.95 13.65
C GLU A 147 27.17 16.74 13.25
N GLU A 148 27.05 17.77 12.43
CA GLU A 148 28.16 18.65 12.06
C GLU A 148 28.68 19.46 13.24
N LEU A 149 27.78 20.02 14.07
CA LEU A 149 28.15 20.74 15.29
C LEU A 149 28.86 19.83 16.30
N GLU A 150 28.39 18.59 16.48
CA GLU A 150 29.03 17.61 17.36
C GLU A 150 30.44 17.23 16.87
N ARG A 151 30.64 17.07 15.56
CA ARG A 151 31.97 16.85 14.98
C ARG A 151 32.89 18.03 15.24
N TRP A 152 32.42 19.25 15.01
CA TRP A 152 33.23 20.45 15.22
C TRP A 152 33.66 20.60 16.68
N LYS A 153 32.74 20.34 17.64
CA LYS A 153 33.06 20.33 19.07
C LYS A 153 34.09 19.26 19.44
N LEU A 154 34.00 18.06 18.87
CA LEU A 154 34.98 17.00 19.12
C LEU A 154 36.37 17.37 18.57
N ASP A 155 36.43 17.97 17.39
CA ASP A 155 37.69 18.44 16.79
C ASP A 155 38.32 19.59 17.60
N GLU A 156 37.51 20.50 18.12
CA GLU A 156 37.96 21.58 19.01
C GLU A 156 38.55 21.03 20.32
N ILE A 157 37.86 20.10 20.98
CA ILE A 157 38.36 19.43 22.19
C ILE A 157 39.69 18.73 21.89
N ARG A 158 39.76 17.97 20.80
CA ARG A 158 40.99 17.28 20.41
C ARG A 158 42.15 18.24 20.11
N SER A 159 41.86 19.37 19.47
CA SER A 159 42.86 20.41 19.17
C SER A 159 43.39 21.08 20.43
N THR A 160 42.52 21.36 21.40
CA THR A 160 42.92 21.99 22.66
C THR A 160 43.72 21.03 23.54
N GLU A 161 43.32 19.75 23.61
CA GLU A 161 44.06 18.69 24.30
C GLU A 161 45.47 18.54 23.71
N MET A 162 45.60 18.43 22.38
CA MET A 162 46.89 18.31 21.71
C MET A 162 47.80 19.52 21.99
N ARG A 163 47.24 20.74 21.95
CA ARG A 163 47.99 21.95 22.31
C ARG A 163 48.48 21.92 23.76
N ARG A 164 47.65 21.41 24.69
CA ARG A 164 48.03 21.25 26.10
C ARG A 164 49.14 20.22 26.27
N GLU A 165 49.01 19.05 25.64
CA GLU A 165 50.04 18.00 25.64
C GLU A 165 51.38 18.50 25.11
N MET A 166 51.37 19.23 23.98
CA MET A 166 52.61 19.81 23.43
C MET A 166 53.26 20.82 24.37
N ARG A 167 52.46 21.68 25.05
CA ARG A 167 53.00 22.61 26.05
C ARG A 167 53.62 21.89 27.24
N ILE A 168 52.99 20.82 27.73
CA ILE A 168 53.52 20.03 28.85
C ILE A 168 54.85 19.38 28.45
N LYS A 169 54.92 18.74 27.29
CA LYS A 169 56.16 18.14 26.77
C LYS A 169 57.29 19.16 26.64
N ALA A 170 57.00 20.33 26.05
CA ALA A 170 57.99 21.40 25.91
C ALA A 170 58.51 21.89 27.28
N LEU A 171 57.64 21.98 28.30
CA LEU A 171 58.06 22.35 29.66
C LEU A 171 58.91 21.26 30.32
N GLU A 172 58.59 19.99 30.12
CA GLU A 172 59.38 18.87 30.64
C GLU A 172 60.78 18.82 30.00
N GLU A 173 60.86 18.98 28.68
CA GLU A 173 62.13 19.07 27.95
C GLU A 173 62.97 20.26 28.41
N HIS A 174 62.35 21.44 28.58
CA HIS A 174 63.03 22.62 29.09
C HIS A 174 63.57 22.43 30.52
N LYS A 175 62.82 21.75 31.39
CA LYS A 175 63.30 21.39 32.75
C LYS A 175 64.50 20.46 32.70
N LYS A 176 64.47 19.43 31.83
CA LYS A 176 65.62 18.53 31.62
C LYS A 176 66.85 19.28 31.12
N TYR A 177 66.66 20.22 30.19
CA TYR A 177 67.71 21.07 29.68
C TYR A 177 68.34 21.93 30.80
N LEU A 178 67.51 22.61 31.61
CA LEU A 178 68.00 23.41 32.73
C LEU A 178 68.75 22.57 33.78
N ALA A 179 68.23 21.39 34.13
CA ALA A 179 68.91 20.49 35.06
C ALA A 179 70.27 20.02 34.51
N SER A 180 70.34 19.69 33.21
CA SER A 180 71.59 19.33 32.54
C SER A 180 72.58 20.49 32.54
N ARG A 181 72.11 21.71 32.27
CA ARG A 181 72.92 22.93 32.34
C ARG A 181 73.46 23.18 33.75
N GLN A 182 72.63 23.03 34.77
CA GLN A 182 73.07 23.16 36.17
C GLN A 182 74.11 22.09 36.54
N ALA A 183 73.96 20.85 36.09
CA ALA A 183 74.96 19.80 36.32
C ALA A 183 76.31 20.14 35.65
N ILE A 184 76.29 20.71 34.45
CA ILE A 184 77.49 21.21 33.76
C ILE A 184 78.12 22.38 34.54
N GLU A 185 77.33 23.34 35.02
CA GLU A 185 77.82 24.45 35.85
C GLU A 185 78.45 23.93 37.15
N ILE A 186 77.85 22.93 37.81
CA ILE A 186 78.42 22.29 39.01
C ILE A 186 79.75 21.60 38.68
N LEU A 187 79.81 20.79 37.62
CA LEU A 187 81.06 20.12 37.21
C LEU A 187 82.17 21.12 36.89
N ASN A 188 81.84 22.23 36.24
CA ASN A 188 82.80 23.31 35.97
C ASN A 188 83.25 24.02 37.25
N SER A 189 82.41 24.12 38.29
CA SER A 189 82.78 24.71 39.58
C SER A 189 83.64 23.81 40.47
N VAL A 190 83.66 22.49 40.20
CA VAL A 190 84.48 21.50 40.93
C VAL A 190 85.90 21.41 40.37
N ASN A 191 86.17 22.02 39.22
CA ASN A 191 87.46 21.90 38.53
C ASN A 191 88.60 22.79 39.08
N ASP A 192 88.41 23.43 40.25
CA ASP A 192 89.47 24.18 40.94
C ASP A 192 90.13 23.43 42.11
N VAL A 193 89.79 22.16 42.38
CA VAL A 193 90.50 21.36 43.41
C VAL A 193 90.81 19.92 42.95
N THR A 194 92.03 19.78 42.43
CA THR A 194 92.99 18.65 42.50
C THR A 194 92.89 17.41 41.60
N VAL A 195 93.95 17.30 40.78
CA VAL A 195 94.90 16.18 40.59
C VAL A 195 94.35 14.80 40.19
N ILE A 196 94.87 14.37 39.03
CA ILE A 196 94.76 13.09 38.33
C ILE A 196 94.99 11.87 39.25
N SER A 197 94.13 10.87 39.15
CA SER A 197 94.54 9.47 39.34
C SER A 197 93.83 8.55 38.34
N SER A 198 94.65 7.87 37.55
CA SER A 198 94.27 6.88 36.55
C SER A 198 93.80 5.59 37.21
N HIS A 199 92.55 5.20 37.00
CA HIS A 199 92.17 3.78 36.98
C HIS A 199 91.05 3.58 35.96
N SER A 200 91.42 2.89 34.88
CA SER A 200 90.52 2.25 33.94
C SER A 200 89.65 1.23 34.67
N ASN A 201 88.34 1.36 34.55
CA ASN A 201 87.41 0.25 34.57
C ASN A 201 86.38 0.53 33.48
N GLU A 202 86.56 -0.15 32.36
CA GLU A 202 85.46 -0.49 31.47
C GLU A 202 84.49 -1.34 32.29
N ASP A 203 83.24 -0.90 32.42
CA ASP A 203 82.12 -1.81 32.63
C ASP A 203 80.81 -1.12 32.22
N THR A 204 80.38 -1.52 31.03
CA THR A 204 79.00 -1.80 30.62
C THR A 204 77.90 -1.34 31.57
N ASN A 205 77.13 -0.32 31.16
CA ASN A 205 75.72 -0.23 31.54
C ASN A 205 74.86 -0.57 30.32
N THR A 206 74.51 -1.84 30.33
CA THR A 206 73.46 -2.55 29.65
C THR A 206 72.18 -1.73 29.54
N ILE A 207 71.63 -1.73 28.33
CA ILE A 207 70.26 -1.36 28.02
C ILE A 207 69.34 -2.23 28.89
N ILE A 208 68.58 -1.63 29.80
CA ILE A 208 67.44 -2.30 30.43
C ILE A 208 66.28 -2.16 29.43
N GLU A 209 66.11 -3.19 28.61
CA GLU A 209 64.85 -3.41 27.90
C GLU A 209 63.78 -3.78 28.94
N ASP A 210 62.82 -2.89 29.13
CA ASP A 210 61.59 -3.18 29.87
C ASP A 210 60.72 -4.11 29.01
N GLU A 211 61.08 -5.40 29.01
CA GLU A 211 60.24 -6.51 28.58
C GLU A 211 59.06 -6.66 29.55
N GLY A 212 57.92 -6.05 29.23
CA GLY A 212 56.81 -6.17 30.19
C GLY A 212 55.45 -5.56 29.87
N LEU A 213 55.06 -5.29 28.62
CA LEU A 213 53.69 -4.84 28.34
C LEU A 213 52.99 -5.72 27.30
N HIS A 214 52.39 -6.80 27.83
CA HIS A 214 51.20 -7.48 27.35
C HIS A 214 50.90 -7.33 25.86
N CYS A 215 51.18 -8.39 25.10
CA CYS A 215 50.55 -8.64 23.81
C CYS A 215 49.03 -8.86 24.00
N ARG A 216 48.28 -7.80 24.33
CA ARG A 216 46.82 -7.81 24.25
C ARG A 216 46.52 -7.95 22.76
N LYS A 217 46.20 -9.18 22.32
CA LYS A 217 45.86 -9.51 20.93
C LYS A 217 45.02 -8.38 20.33
N LYS A 218 45.66 -7.48 19.56
CA LYS A 218 44.97 -6.41 18.83
C LYS A 218 44.03 -7.15 17.87
N ARG A 219 42.74 -7.17 18.19
CA ARG A 219 41.69 -7.60 17.25
C ARG A 219 41.89 -6.74 16.01
N ARG A 220 42.48 -7.31 14.96
CA ARG A 220 42.69 -6.64 13.67
C ARG A 220 41.37 -5.95 13.30
N SER A 221 41.43 -4.63 13.14
CA SER A 221 40.32 -3.81 12.67
C SER A 221 39.85 -4.40 11.35
N ARG A 222 38.74 -5.16 11.37
CA ARG A 222 38.16 -5.70 10.15
C ARG A 222 37.76 -4.50 9.28
N SER A 223 38.22 -4.49 8.04
CA SER A 223 38.02 -3.38 7.10
C SER A 223 36.56 -2.90 7.12
N LEU A 224 36.37 -1.58 7.06
CA LEU A 224 35.06 -0.94 7.06
C LEU A 224 34.14 -1.60 6.01
N ALA A 225 34.68 -1.96 4.85
CA ALA A 225 34.00 -2.72 3.81
C ALA A 225 33.37 -4.04 4.32
N ARG A 226 34.07 -4.83 5.14
CA ARG A 226 33.50 -6.07 5.70
C ARG A 226 32.43 -5.81 6.76
N LYS A 227 32.55 -4.73 7.54
CA LYS A 227 31.50 -4.32 8.49
C LYS A 227 30.23 -3.85 7.76
N VAL A 228 30.39 -3.07 6.68
CA VAL A 228 29.28 -2.58 5.84
C VAL A 228 28.60 -3.75 5.12
N VAL A 229 29.36 -4.63 4.48
CA VAL A 229 28.81 -5.84 3.82
C VAL A 229 28.07 -6.74 4.81
N GLY A 230 28.59 -6.91 6.02
CA GLY A 230 27.92 -7.67 7.08
C GLY A 230 26.58 -7.04 7.51
N ARG A 231 26.53 -5.71 7.65
CA ARG A 231 25.27 -4.99 7.94
C ARG A 231 24.28 -5.10 6.79
N VAL A 232 24.71 -4.87 5.55
CA VAL A 232 23.85 -4.96 4.36
C VAL A 232 23.27 -6.37 4.21
N LYS A 233 24.09 -7.43 4.33
CA LYS A 233 23.62 -8.82 4.29
C LYS A 233 22.60 -9.12 5.40
N LYS A 234 22.80 -8.56 6.60
CA LYS A 234 21.87 -8.74 7.73
C LYS A 234 20.54 -8.01 7.49
N THR A 235 20.58 -6.82 6.90
CA THR A 235 19.38 -6.06 6.52
C THR A 235 18.59 -6.80 5.44
N ILE A 236 19.25 -7.22 4.35
CA ILE A 236 18.60 -7.98 3.26
C ILE A 236 17.94 -9.26 3.80
N ARG A 237 18.64 -10.02 4.66
CA ARG A 237 18.07 -11.22 5.29
C ARG A 237 16.81 -10.91 6.08
N ARG A 238 16.80 -9.83 6.87
CA ARG A 238 15.63 -9.41 7.66
C ARG A 238 14.48 -8.91 6.79
N SER A 239 14.78 -8.22 5.69
CA SER A 239 13.77 -7.77 4.73
C SER A 239 13.11 -8.93 3.99
N ILE A 240 13.90 -9.94 3.57
CA ILE A 240 13.38 -11.16 2.94
C ILE A 240 12.54 -11.97 3.94
N SER A 241 12.99 -12.13 5.18
CA SER A 241 12.18 -12.78 6.22
C SER A 241 10.89 -12.02 6.51
N ALA A 242 10.91 -10.69 6.51
CA ALA A 242 9.69 -9.89 6.65
C ALA A 242 8.76 -10.11 5.46
N MET A 243 9.25 -10.07 4.22
CA MET A 243 8.42 -10.35 3.03
C MET A 243 7.83 -11.77 3.05
N ASN A 244 8.60 -12.78 3.44
CA ASN A 244 8.10 -14.15 3.53
C ASN A 244 7.07 -14.34 4.64
N ASN A 245 7.09 -13.50 5.69
CA ASN A 245 6.07 -13.51 6.74
C ASN A 245 4.81 -12.70 6.37
N TYR A 246 4.89 -11.77 5.40
CA TYR A 246 3.77 -10.97 4.90
C TYR A 246 3.11 -11.55 3.64
N LEU A 247 3.73 -12.54 2.99
CA LEU A 247 3.06 -13.38 2.00
C LEU A 247 2.09 -14.31 2.75
N PRO A 248 0.76 -14.21 2.51
CA PRO A 248 -0.18 -15.16 3.07
C PRO A 248 0.25 -16.55 2.63
N HIS A 249 0.31 -17.50 3.57
CA HIS A 249 0.31 -18.92 3.23
C HIS A 249 -0.99 -19.26 2.49
N HIS A 250 -1.02 -19.01 1.17
CA HIS A 250 -1.95 -19.66 0.25
C HIS A 250 -1.46 -21.09 0.02
N HIS A 251 -1.59 -21.93 1.04
CA HIS A 251 -1.61 -23.37 0.87
C HIS A 251 -2.76 -23.96 1.68
N HIS A 252 -3.72 -24.47 0.93
CA HIS A 252 -4.67 -25.53 1.28
C HIS A 252 -5.63 -25.29 2.45
N HIS A 253 -6.80 -24.76 2.12
CA HIS A 253 -8.05 -25.37 2.56
C HIS A 253 -9.03 -25.38 1.38
N ASP A 254 -8.71 -26.21 0.40
CA ASP A 254 -9.72 -26.83 -0.44
C ASP A 254 -9.72 -28.33 -0.12
N LYS A 255 -10.92 -28.80 0.22
CA LYS A 255 -11.41 -30.20 0.32
C LYS A 255 -11.54 -30.81 1.72
N GLN A 256 -12.66 -31.56 1.79
CA GLN A 256 -13.19 -32.45 2.83
C GLN A 256 -13.97 -31.72 3.93
N GLU A 257 -15.29 -31.87 4.11
CA GLU A 257 -16.36 -32.75 3.59
C GLU A 257 -17.69 -31.98 3.63
#